data_AF-A0A3R7S6A2-F1
#
_entry.id   AF-A0A3R7S6A2-F1
#
_cell.length_a   1.000
_cell.length_b   1.000
_cell.length_c   1.000
_cell.angle_alpha   90.00
_cell.angle_beta   90.00
_cell.angle_gamma   90.00
#
_symmetry.space_group_name_H-M   'P 1'
#
loop_
_entity.id
_entity.type
_entity.pdbx_description
1 polymer ?
#
loop_
_entity_poly.entity_id
_entity_poly.type
_entity_poly.pdbx_seq_one_letter_code
_entity_poly.pdbx_strand_id
1 'polypeptide(L)'
;MFLSPKIILDGYNKGLFPMADSFYDPFVYWVEPKERGIIKLNEFKVSRSLKKELKKSHFKIKVNQNFEKTINLCARNLNRKSTWINNQIIENYIKLF
;
A
#
# COMPACT_ATOMS: atom_id res chain seq x y z
N MET A 1 1.08 18.55 -8.76
CA MET A 1 0.01 17.68 -9.30
C MET A 1 -0.91 17.32 -8.13
N PHE A 2 -2.23 17.52 -8.27
CA PHE A 2 -3.19 17.15 -7.24
C PHE A 2 -3.74 15.75 -7.54
N LEU A 3 -3.52 14.81 -6.63
CA LEU A 3 -4.11 13.47 -6.71
C LEU A 3 -5.61 13.55 -6.36
N SER A 4 -6.45 12.75 -7.02
CA SER A 4 -7.87 12.59 -6.67
C SER A 4 -8.30 11.13 -6.81
N PRO A 5 -9.38 10.68 -6.14
CA PRO A 5 -9.85 9.30 -6.21
C PRO A 5 -10.11 8.83 -7.65
N LYS A 6 -10.71 9.69 -8.49
CA LYS A 6 -10.95 9.40 -9.91
C LYS A 6 -9.65 9.16 -10.67
N ILE A 7 -8.66 10.04 -10.51
CA ILE A 7 -7.36 9.90 -11.17
C ILE A 7 -6.66 8.63 -10.69
N ILE A 8 -6.80 8.25 -9.41
CA ILE A 8 -6.28 6.99 -8.88
C ILE A 8 -6.85 5.80 -9.63
N LEU A 9 -8.18 5.71 -9.74
CA LEU A 9 -8.85 4.61 -10.43
C LEU A 9 -8.47 4.57 -11.92
N ASP A 10 -8.43 5.73 -12.59
CA ASP A 10 -8.02 5.84 -14.00
C ASP A 10 -6.57 5.37 -14.21
N GLY A 11 -5.67 5.69 -13.27
CA GLY A 11 -4.28 5.24 -13.27
C GLY A 11 -4.19 3.71 -13.14
N TYR A 12 -4.85 3.14 -12.12
CA TYR A 12 -4.86 1.69 -11.92
C TYR A 12 -5.45 0.93 -13.12
N ASN A 13 -6.51 1.44 -13.76
CA ASN A 13 -7.08 0.86 -14.97
C ASN A 13 -6.11 0.84 -16.15
N LYS A 14 -5.12 1.75 -16.19
CA LYS A 14 -4.05 1.80 -17.18
C LYS A 14 -2.78 1.07 -16.75
N GLY A 15 -2.80 0.38 -15.61
CA GLY A 15 -1.62 -0.30 -15.06
C GLY A 15 -0.63 0.63 -14.36
N LEU A 16 -0.97 1.90 -14.14
CA LEU A 16 -0.14 2.89 -13.44
C LEU A 16 -0.46 2.90 -11.94
N PHE A 17 0.51 3.32 -11.12
CA PHE A 17 0.26 3.58 -9.70
C PHE A 17 1.02 4.83 -9.22
N PRO A 18 0.45 5.59 -8.27
CA PRO A 18 1.07 6.82 -7.79
C PRO A 18 2.13 6.52 -6.71
N MET A 19 3.24 7.26 -6.75
CA MET A 19 4.28 7.28 -5.72
C MET A 19 4.78 8.70 -5.48
N ALA A 20 5.44 8.92 -4.34
CA ALA A 20 6.21 10.12 -4.04
C ALA A 20 7.65 9.74 -3.67
N ASP A 21 8.60 10.66 -3.77
CA ASP A 21 10.00 10.37 -3.41
C ASP A 21 10.19 10.21 -1.89
N SER A 22 9.34 10.88 -1.10
CA SER A 22 9.37 10.77 0.36
C SER A 22 8.02 11.13 0.99
N PHE A 23 7.86 10.87 2.29
CA PHE A 23 6.65 11.20 3.04
C PHE A 23 6.37 12.71 3.05
N TYR A 24 7.43 13.52 3.06
CA TYR A 24 7.35 14.99 3.08
C TYR A 24 7.39 15.61 1.67
N ASP A 25 7.53 14.79 0.62
CA ASP A 25 7.54 15.31 -0.73
C ASP A 25 6.13 15.80 -1.10
N PRO A 26 5.97 17.07 -1.54
CA PRO A 26 4.65 17.60 -1.88
C PRO A 26 4.13 17.07 -3.22
N PHE A 27 4.94 16.35 -4.01
CA PHE A 27 4.58 15.87 -5.34
C PHE A 27 4.32 14.36 -5.36
N VAL A 28 3.51 13.96 -6.33
CA VAL A 28 3.20 12.57 -6.67
C VAL A 28 3.50 12.38 -8.15
N TYR A 29 4.13 11.27 -8.50
CA TYR A 29 4.38 10.83 -9.87
C TYR A 29 3.77 9.46 -10.12
N TRP A 30 3.60 9.12 -11.40
CA TRP A 30 3.03 7.85 -11.84
C TRP A 30 4.14 6.90 -12.27
N VAL A 31 4.05 5.66 -11.80
CA VAL A 31 5.00 4.61 -12.13
C VAL A 31 4.38 3.62 -13.10
N GLU A 32 5.09 3.37 -14.20
CA GLU A 32 4.83 2.30 -15.17
C GLU A 32 6.06 1.39 -15.21
N PRO A 33 6.07 0.27 -14.47
CA PRO A 33 7.23 -0.60 -14.47
C PRO A 33 7.26 -1.43 -15.76
N LYS A 34 8.44 -1.48 -16.41
CA LYS A 34 8.66 -2.36 -17.59
C LYS A 34 8.39 -3.83 -17.28
N GLU A 35 8.77 -4.27 -16.08
CA GLU A 35 8.46 -5.59 -15.55
C GLU A 35 7.61 -5.46 -14.28
N ARG A 36 6.45 -6.11 -14.26
CA ARG A 36 5.51 -6.01 -13.14
C ARG A 36 5.69 -7.17 -12.16
N GLY A 37 6.05 -6.85 -10.93
CA GLY A 37 6.00 -7.82 -9.83
C GLY A 37 4.56 -8.25 -9.54
N ILE A 38 4.28 -9.55 -9.64
CA ILE A 38 2.97 -10.15 -9.32
C ILE A 38 3.14 -11.29 -8.31
N ILE A 39 2.17 -11.46 -7.42
CA ILE A 39 2.07 -12.61 -6.52
C ILE A 39 0.88 -13.45 -6.98
N LYS A 40 1.16 -14.61 -7.55
CA LYS A 40 0.11 -15.59 -7.87
C LYS A 40 -0.38 -16.22 -6.57
N LEU A 41 -1.63 -15.95 -6.19
CA LEU A 41 -2.17 -16.35 -4.88
C LEU A 41 -2.12 -17.87 -4.66
N ASN A 42 -2.36 -18.66 -5.72
CA ASN A 42 -2.32 -20.13 -5.65
C ASN A 42 -0.90 -20.70 -5.55
N GLU A 43 0.13 -19.89 -5.80
CA GLU A 43 1.54 -20.30 -5.76
C GLU A 43 2.27 -19.74 -4.53
N PHE A 44 1.57 -19.03 -3.62
CA PHE A 44 2.19 -18.46 -2.43
C PHE A 44 2.71 -19.54 -1.48
N LYS A 45 4.02 -19.53 -1.23
CA LYS A 45 4.69 -20.50 -0.36
C LYS A 45 4.65 -20.04 1.10
N VAL A 46 3.76 -20.63 1.90
CA VAL A 46 3.73 -20.40 3.35
C VAL A 46 4.88 -21.15 4.02
N SER A 47 5.84 -20.42 4.58
CA SER A 47 7.00 -21.01 5.27
C SER A 47 6.58 -21.85 6.49
N ARG A 48 7.42 -22.82 6.88
CA ARG A 48 7.16 -23.69 8.04
C ARG A 48 7.01 -22.88 9.34
N SER A 49 7.82 -21.84 9.53
CA SER A 49 7.76 -20.95 10.69
C SER A 49 6.46 -20.14 10.70
N LEU A 50 6.03 -19.59 9.55
CA LEU A 50 4.77 -18.87 9.44
C LEU A 50 3.57 -19.78 9.73
N LYS A 51 3.55 -21.02 9.19
CA LYS A 51 2.51 -22.00 9.52
C LYS A 51 2.44 -22.29 11.02
N LYS A 52 3.60 -22.43 11.69
CA LYS A 52 3.66 -22.66 13.15
C LYS A 52 3.10 -21.47 13.92
N GLU A 53 3.43 -20.26 13.50
CA GLU A 53 2.96 -19.04 14.15
C GLU A 53 1.45 -18.83 14.00
N LEU A 54 0.91 -19.01 12.79
CA LEU A 54 -0.53 -18.88 12.53
C LEU A 54 -1.36 -19.87 13.36
N LYS A 55 -0.86 -21.09 13.62
CA LYS A 55 -1.55 -22.09 14.46
C LYS A 55 -1.73 -21.65 15.90
N LYS A 56 -0.89 -20.76 16.42
CA LYS A 56 -1.01 -20.26 17.81
C LYS A 56 -2.18 -19.30 18.00
N SER A 57 -2.80 -18.83 16.91
CA SER A 57 -3.97 -17.94 16.92
C SER A 57 -3.76 -16.64 17.71
N HIS A 58 -2.52 -16.13 17.78
CA HIS A 58 -2.21 -14.86 18.45
C HIS A 58 -2.77 -13.62 17.73
N PHE A 59 -3.15 -13.75 16.47
CA PHE A 59 -3.60 -12.64 15.64
C PHE A 59 -5.07 -12.79 15.28
N LYS A 60 -5.82 -11.69 15.41
CA LYS A 60 -7.17 -11.55 14.86
C LYS A 60 -7.08 -10.78 13.55
N ILE A 61 -7.34 -11.47 12.44
CA ILE A 61 -7.33 -10.84 11.11
C ILE A 61 -8.70 -10.20 10.87
N LYS A 62 -8.69 -8.94 10.42
CA LYS A 62 -9.89 -8.18 10.04
C LYS A 62 -9.65 -7.51 8.70
N VAL A 63 -10.71 -7.41 7.91
CA VAL A 63 -10.71 -6.73 6.61
C VAL A 63 -11.46 -5.41 6.77
N ASN A 64 -10.89 -4.31 6.26
CA ASN A 64 -11.50 -2.96 6.26
C ASN A 64 -11.96 -2.42 7.63
N GLN A 65 -11.42 -2.95 8.73
CA GLN A 65 -11.79 -2.50 10.08
C GLN A 65 -11.42 -1.05 10.35
N ASN A 66 -10.26 -0.59 9.84
CA ASN A 66 -9.80 0.78 9.95
C ASN A 66 -8.70 1.05 8.90
N PHE A 67 -9.12 1.44 7.70
CA PHE A 67 -8.20 1.69 6.59
C PHE A 67 -7.29 2.88 6.87
N GLU A 68 -7.84 3.99 7.37
CA GLU A 68 -7.08 5.20 7.72
C GLU A 68 -5.92 4.91 8.69
N LYS A 69 -6.17 4.16 9.76
CA LYS A 69 -5.11 3.77 10.70
C LYS A 69 -4.07 2.88 10.02
N THR A 70 -4.51 1.98 9.14
CA THR A 70 -3.63 1.06 8.41
C THR A 70 -2.66 1.83 7.52
N ILE A 71 -3.17 2.72 6.65
CA ILE A 71 -2.33 3.48 5.72
C ILE A 71 -1.39 4.45 6.45
N ASN A 72 -1.85 5.08 7.53
CA ASN A 72 -1.00 5.95 8.37
C ASN A 72 0.17 5.16 9.01
N LEU A 73 -0.08 3.93 9.48
CA LEU A 73 0.98 3.07 10.02
C LEU A 73 1.96 2.60 8.92
N CYS A 74 1.47 2.33 7.70
CA CYS A 74 2.34 2.05 6.56
C CYS A 74 3.25 3.23 6.21
N ALA A 75 2.73 4.46 6.28
CA ALA A 75 3.47 5.67 5.94
C ALA A 75 4.61 5.99 6.94
N ARG A 76 4.43 5.65 8.23
CA ARG A 76 5.37 5.95 9.32
C ARG A 76 6.50 4.94 9.54
N ASN A 77 6.59 3.89 8.72
CA ASN A 77 7.45 2.70 8.91
C ASN A 77 8.73 2.96 9.75
N LEU A 78 8.76 2.46 10.99
CA LEU A 78 9.82 2.72 11.98
C LEU A 78 11.21 2.23 11.57
N ASN A 79 11.29 1.31 10.60
CA ASN A 79 12.55 0.74 10.12
C ASN A 79 13.10 1.50 8.90
N ARG A 80 12.45 2.58 8.45
CA ARG A 80 12.85 3.38 7.29
C ARG A 80 12.91 4.85 7.66
N LYS A 81 13.91 5.56 7.11
CA LYS A 81 14.02 7.02 7.29
C LYS A 81 12.82 7.77 6.69
N SER A 82 12.25 7.25 5.61
CA SER A 82 11.05 7.78 4.96
C SER A 82 10.38 6.69 4.11
N THR A 83 9.13 6.94 3.70
CA THR A 83 8.38 6.10 2.76
C THR A 83 7.84 6.96 1.62
N TRP A 84 7.35 6.35 0.55
CA TRP A 84 6.75 7.06 -0.59
C TRP A 84 5.31 7.53 -0.33
N ILE A 85 4.73 7.21 0.82
CA ILE A 85 3.31 7.42 1.12
C ILE A 85 3.15 8.80 1.76
N ASN A 86 3.09 9.86 0.94
CA ASN A 86 2.90 11.24 1.41
C ASN A 86 1.43 11.56 1.75
N ASN A 87 1.17 12.76 2.27
CA ASN A 87 -0.17 13.18 2.68
C ASN A 87 -1.19 13.13 1.54
N GLN A 88 -0.81 13.49 0.31
CA GLN A 88 -1.72 13.42 -0.84
C GLN A 88 -2.19 11.98 -1.10
N ILE A 89 -1.29 11.01 -0.99
CA ILE A 89 -1.63 9.58 -1.16
C ILE A 89 -2.53 9.14 -0.01
N ILE A 90 -2.21 9.47 1.24
CA ILE A 90 -3.02 9.10 2.40
C ILE A 90 -4.46 9.61 2.24
N GLU A 91 -4.62 10.91 2.03
CA GLU A 91 -5.92 11.57 1.95
C GLU A 91 -6.80 11.02 0.82
N ASN A 92 -6.22 10.76 -0.36
CA ASN A 92 -7.00 10.33 -1.50
C ASN A 92 -7.28 8.82 -1.50
N TYR A 93 -6.42 8.00 -0.90
CA TYR A 93 -6.73 6.59 -0.70
C TYR A 93 -7.77 6.38 0.40
N ILE A 94 -7.81 7.22 1.45
CA ILE A 94 -8.89 7.18 2.44
C ILE A 94 -10.24 7.44 1.77
N LYS A 95 -10.31 8.38 0.82
CA LYS A 95 -11.54 8.69 0.06
C LYS A 95 -12.00 7.59 -0.90
N LEU A 96 -11.20 6.53 -1.12
CA LEU A 96 -11.59 5.37 -1.92
C LEU A 96 -12.33 4.30 -1.10
N PHE A 97 -12.34 4.42 0.23
CA PHE A 97 -13.01 3.51 1.17
C PHE A 97 -14.28 4.17 1.73
#